data_AF-A0A9P5WFJ6-F1
#
_entry.id   AF-A0A9P5WFJ6-F1
#
_cell.length_a   1.000
_cell.length_b   1.000
_cell.length_c   1.000
_cell.angle_alpha   90.00
_cell.angle_beta   90.00
_cell.angle_gamma   90.00
#
_symmetry.space_group_name_H-M   'P 1'
#
loop_
_entity.id
_entity.type
_entity.pdbx_description
1 polymer ?
#
loop_
_entity_poly.entity_id
_entity_poly.type
_entity_poly.pdbx_seq_one_letter_code
_entity_poly.pdbx_strand_id
1 'polypeptide(L)'
;SVASAGSSLGTGGMVTKLIAAELATAAGVTTVIARGSAPQRIFQIISLPIQRGGRASPKPTSPTSSASEPEAGAATSASESAIPLHTRFIAKDNPMVDRKWWILHGLHTAGTIYIDRGAYKTITKATQKSSLFAAGIVNCKGTFVAQQSVRVVYRPRDFIKKDGQGIVLEEIGPNEPEEIEVGKGLVNYASHEISRIMGCHSSQISERLGYADAECVIHRANLTRTKLTKP
;
A
#
# COMPACT_ATOMS: atom_id res chain seq x y z
N SER A 1 23.41 -1.42 -7.01
CA SER A 1 22.80 -2.72 -7.35
C SER A 1 23.11 -3.68 -6.23
N VAL A 2 22.12 -4.08 -5.42
CA VAL A 2 22.32 -5.02 -4.31
C VAL A 2 21.58 -6.29 -4.65
N ALA A 3 22.30 -7.28 -5.18
CA ALA A 3 21.76 -8.62 -5.43
C ALA A 3 21.70 -9.36 -4.10
N SER A 4 20.50 -9.67 -3.62
CA SER A 4 20.31 -10.52 -2.43
C SER A 4 20.32 -11.98 -2.89
N ALA A 5 21.32 -12.73 -2.44
CA ALA A 5 21.41 -14.17 -2.66
C ALA A 5 20.19 -14.87 -2.02
N GLY A 6 19.35 -15.47 -2.86
CA GLY A 6 18.20 -16.26 -2.42
C GLY A 6 18.65 -17.63 -1.90
N SER A 7 18.37 -17.92 -0.64
CA SER A 7 18.42 -19.29 -0.12
C SER A 7 17.16 -20.04 -0.53
N SER A 8 17.27 -21.37 -0.68
CA SER A 8 16.33 -22.32 -1.31
C SER A 8 14.91 -22.41 -0.74
N LEU A 9 14.50 -21.51 0.15
CA LEU A 9 13.18 -21.48 0.78
C LEU A 9 12.60 -20.05 0.63
N GLY A 10 12.00 -19.80 -0.54
CA GLY A 10 11.29 -18.56 -0.88
C GLY A 10 12.17 -17.46 -1.49
N THR A 11 11.69 -16.86 -2.59
CA THR A 11 12.40 -15.83 -3.38
C THR A 11 12.48 -14.46 -2.70
N GLY A 12 11.80 -14.25 -1.58
CA GLY A 12 11.86 -13.02 -0.81
C GLY A 12 13.08 -12.99 0.11
N GLY A 13 14.13 -12.28 -0.28
CA GLY A 13 15.32 -12.04 0.55
C GLY A 13 14.99 -11.36 1.89
N MET A 14 16.01 -11.10 2.72
CA MET A 14 15.81 -10.43 4.01
C MET A 14 15.15 -9.05 3.88
N VAL A 15 15.44 -8.32 2.81
CA VAL A 15 14.84 -7.02 2.50
C VAL A 15 13.31 -7.10 2.45
N THR A 16 12.76 -8.09 1.74
CA THR A 16 11.30 -8.26 1.63
C THR A 16 10.66 -8.60 2.97
N LYS A 17 11.35 -9.38 3.82
CA LYS A 17 10.87 -9.72 5.16
C LYS A 17 10.85 -8.50 6.09
N LEU A 18 11.86 -7.63 5.98
CA LEU A 18 11.91 -6.37 6.73
C LEU A 18 10.82 -5.41 6.28
N ILE A 19 10.60 -5.25 4.97
CA ILE A 19 9.50 -4.45 4.44
C ILE A 19 8.17 -4.99 4.99
N ALA A 20 7.90 -6.29 4.87
CA ALA A 20 6.67 -6.89 5.37
C ALA A 20 6.46 -6.65 6.88
N ALA A 21 7.51 -6.78 7.69
CA ALA A 21 7.45 -6.48 9.11
C ALA A 21 7.16 -4.99 9.39
N GLU A 22 7.75 -4.08 8.62
CA GLU A 22 7.43 -2.65 8.70
C GLU A 22 5.96 -2.38 8.36
N LEU A 23 5.42 -2.98 7.28
CA LEU A 23 4.00 -2.81 6.91
C LEU A 23 3.07 -3.34 8.01
N ALA A 24 3.36 -4.53 8.54
CA ALA A 24 2.55 -5.18 9.56
C ALA A 24 2.59 -4.43 10.90
N THR A 25 3.77 -3.96 11.33
CA THR A 25 3.89 -3.16 12.57
C THR A 25 3.27 -1.78 12.45
N ALA A 26 3.32 -1.19 11.26
CA ALA A 26 2.55 -0.02 10.93
C ALA A 26 1.05 -0.30 11.02
N ALA A 27 0.54 -1.46 10.59
CA ALA A 27 -0.87 -1.83 10.76
C ALA A 27 -1.27 -2.20 12.21
N GLY A 28 -0.35 -2.10 13.18
CA GLY A 28 -0.60 -2.45 14.58
C GLY A 28 -0.40 -3.92 14.93
N VAL A 29 0.24 -4.68 14.04
CA VAL A 29 0.51 -6.10 14.24
C VAL A 29 1.99 -6.29 14.60
N THR A 30 2.26 -6.80 15.81
CA THR A 30 3.61 -7.19 16.22
C THR A 30 4.09 -8.33 15.33
N THR A 31 5.23 -8.15 14.66
CA THR A 31 5.75 -9.12 13.71
C THR A 31 7.02 -9.76 14.23
N VAL A 32 7.15 -11.08 14.06
CA VAL A 32 8.33 -11.84 14.47
C VAL A 32 8.96 -12.48 13.23
N ILE A 33 10.26 -12.27 13.05
CA ILE A 33 11.08 -13.03 12.12
C ILE A 33 11.89 -14.03 12.95
N ALA A 34 11.73 -15.31 12.65
CA ALA A 34 12.44 -16.41 13.32
C ALA A 34 12.90 -17.46 12.31
N ARG A 35 13.82 -18.32 12.75
CA ARG A 35 14.35 -19.40 11.91
C ARG A 35 13.31 -20.53 11.76
N GLY A 36 12.90 -20.81 10.53
CA GLY A 36 11.87 -21.82 10.22
C GLY A 36 12.25 -23.29 10.46
N SER A 37 13.54 -23.61 10.67
CA SER A 37 13.97 -24.99 10.91
C SER A 37 13.60 -25.55 12.28
N ALA A 38 13.00 -24.74 13.15
CA ALA A 38 12.61 -25.13 14.51
C ALA A 38 11.26 -24.45 14.88
N PRO A 39 10.15 -24.83 14.22
CA PRO A 39 8.85 -24.17 14.36
C PRO A 39 8.32 -24.17 15.80
N GLN A 40 8.62 -25.20 16.60
CA GLN A 40 8.24 -25.33 18.00
C GLN A 40 8.72 -24.16 18.89
N ARG A 41 9.74 -23.40 18.46
CA ARG A 41 10.22 -22.22 19.18
C ARG A 41 9.22 -21.08 19.19
N ILE A 42 8.21 -21.09 18.31
CA ILE A 42 7.17 -20.04 18.25
C ILE A 42 6.43 -19.87 19.58
N PHE A 43 6.15 -20.97 20.29
CA PHE A 43 5.45 -20.93 21.58
C PHE A 43 6.27 -20.18 22.62
N GLN A 44 7.57 -20.50 22.72
CA GLN A 44 8.49 -19.81 23.62
C GLN A 44 8.61 -18.33 23.25
N ILE A 45 8.68 -17.98 21.97
CA ILE A 45 8.76 -16.59 21.53
C ILE A 45 7.49 -15.82 21.92
N ILE A 46 6.29 -16.36 21.69
CA ILE A 46 5.04 -15.69 22.02
C ILE A 46 4.89 -15.48 23.54
N SER A 47 5.36 -16.42 24.35
CA SER A 47 5.34 -16.32 25.81
C SER A 47 6.28 -15.25 26.37
N LEU A 48 7.23 -14.74 25.60
CA LEU A 48 8.16 -13.70 26.08
C LEU A 48 7.45 -12.34 26.21
N PRO A 49 7.66 -11.61 27.33
CA PRO A 49 7.06 -10.32 27.55
C PRO A 49 7.47 -9.33 26.46
N ILE A 50 6.50 -8.50 26.03
CA ILE A 50 6.76 -7.42 25.07
C ILE A 50 7.47 -6.29 25.82
N GLN A 51 8.79 -6.19 25.64
CA GLN A 51 9.53 -5.01 26.10
C GLN A 51 9.22 -3.84 25.16
N ARG A 52 8.30 -2.96 25.55
CA ARG A 52 8.06 -1.68 24.87
C ARG A 52 9.25 -0.77 25.18
N GLY A 53 10.19 -0.66 24.25
CA GLY A 53 11.41 0.11 24.44
C GLY A 53 11.13 1.60 24.58
N GLY A 54 11.20 2.13 25.81
CA GLY A 54 11.91 3.38 26.02
C GLY A 54 13.37 3.17 25.61
N ARG A 55 13.94 4.09 24.83
CA ARG A 55 15.33 4.03 24.34
C ARG A 55 16.31 3.63 25.46
N ALA A 56 16.80 2.39 25.42
CA ALA A 56 18.10 2.06 25.98
C ALA A 56 19.06 1.94 24.79
N SER A 57 19.83 3.00 24.56
CA SER A 57 20.92 3.02 23.60
C SER A 57 21.93 1.91 23.95
N PRO A 58 22.41 1.09 23.00
CA PRO A 58 23.56 0.25 23.25
C PRO A 58 24.78 1.17 23.32
N LYS A 59 25.35 1.33 24.52
CA LYS A 59 26.66 1.98 24.68
C LYS A 59 27.70 1.01 24.12
N PRO A 60 28.55 1.40 23.15
CA PRO A 60 29.63 0.55 22.69
C PRO A 60 30.71 0.53 23.78
N THR A 61 30.86 -0.60 24.46
CA THR A 61 32.03 -0.86 25.30
C THR A 61 33.18 -1.24 24.38
N SER A 62 34.17 -0.34 24.31
CA SER A 62 35.48 -0.56 23.70
C SER A 62 36.18 -1.82 24.22
N PRO A 63 37.00 -2.50 23.40
CA PRO A 63 37.84 -3.59 23.87
C PRO A 63 39.08 -3.00 24.55
N THR A 64 39.22 -3.18 25.87
CA THR A 64 40.51 -3.03 26.53
C THR A 64 41.15 -4.40 26.59
N SER A 65 42.21 -4.55 25.82
CA SER A 65 43.16 -5.65 25.85
C SER A 65 43.87 -5.74 27.19
N SER A 66 43.75 -6.87 27.87
CA SER A 66 44.80 -7.37 28.77
C SER A 66 44.69 -8.89 28.90
N ALA A 67 45.77 -9.54 28.50
CA ALA A 67 45.93 -10.98 28.34
C ALA A 67 45.78 -11.77 29.64
N SER A 68 45.16 -12.95 29.52
CA SER A 68 45.58 -14.19 30.20
C SER A 68 44.71 -15.35 29.68
N GLU A 69 45.31 -16.28 28.96
CA GLU A 69 44.88 -17.69 28.99
C GLU A 69 45.31 -18.27 30.35
N PRO A 70 44.58 -19.25 30.93
CA PRO A 70 44.83 -20.64 30.54
C PRO A 70 43.60 -21.58 30.53
N GLU A 71 43.80 -22.66 29.78
CA GLU A 71 43.47 -24.06 30.06
C GLU A 71 42.08 -24.66 29.79
N ALA A 72 42.19 -25.80 29.09
CA ALA A 72 41.15 -26.74 28.71
C ALA A 72 40.67 -27.56 29.92
N GLY A 73 39.35 -27.74 30.02
CA GLY A 73 38.79 -28.69 30.96
C GLY A 73 37.26 -28.67 31.02
N ALA A 74 36.69 -29.84 30.76
CA ALA A 74 35.36 -30.29 31.18
C ALA A 74 34.12 -29.67 30.49
N ALA A 75 33.57 -30.47 29.57
CA ALA A 75 32.15 -30.50 29.27
C ALA A 75 31.33 -30.55 30.57
N THR A 76 30.49 -29.53 30.80
CA THR A 76 29.58 -29.50 31.94
C THR A 76 28.22 -28.94 31.51
N SER A 77 27.22 -29.83 31.53
CA SER A 77 25.78 -29.62 31.74
C SER A 77 25.05 -28.48 31.00
N ALA A 78 24.18 -28.90 30.08
CA ALA A 78 23.07 -28.12 29.57
C ALA A 78 22.08 -27.75 30.69
N SER A 79 22.00 -26.47 31.04
CA SER A 79 20.84 -25.85 31.68
C SER A 79 20.91 -24.32 31.56
N GLU A 80 20.57 -23.79 30.40
CA GLU A 80 20.27 -22.36 30.27
C GLU A 80 19.10 -22.24 29.31
N SER A 81 17.97 -21.73 29.81
CA SER A 81 16.74 -21.46 29.05
C SER A 81 16.99 -20.30 28.09
N ALA A 82 17.80 -20.56 27.07
CA ALA A 82 18.25 -19.57 26.11
C ALA A 82 17.06 -19.13 25.25
N ILE A 83 16.75 -17.84 25.30
CA ILE A 83 15.72 -17.21 24.48
C ILE A 83 15.93 -17.60 23.01
N PRO A 84 14.94 -18.21 22.34
CA PRO A 84 15.06 -18.53 20.93
C PRO A 84 15.47 -17.33 20.08
N LEU A 85 16.44 -17.51 19.19
CA LEU A 85 16.86 -16.45 18.27
C LEU A 85 15.68 -16.00 17.38
N HIS A 86 15.30 -14.74 17.54
CA HIS A 86 14.25 -14.10 16.78
C HIS A 86 14.49 -12.59 16.71
N THR A 87 13.88 -11.92 15.73
CA THR A 87 13.76 -10.47 15.67
C THR A 87 12.30 -10.12 15.82
N ARG A 88 11.97 -9.31 16.83
CA ARG A 88 10.60 -8.85 17.09
C ARG A 88 10.46 -7.39 16.72
N PHE A 89 9.52 -7.08 15.83
CA PHE A 89 9.11 -5.74 15.47
C PHE A 89 7.83 -5.44 16.25
N ILE A 90 7.89 -4.47 17.16
CA ILE A 90 6.77 -4.10 18.02
C ILE A 90 5.77 -3.28 17.21
N ALA A 91 4.48 -3.59 17.36
CA ALA A 91 3.40 -2.76 16.81
C ALA A 91 3.55 -1.30 17.28
N LYS A 92 3.34 -0.34 16.38
CA LYS A 92 3.36 1.08 16.74
C LYS A 92 2.17 1.40 17.66
N ASP A 93 2.39 2.22 18.69
CA ASP A 93 1.34 2.61 19.65
C ASP A 93 0.17 3.36 18.99
N ASN A 94 0.45 4.09 17.91
CA ASN A 94 -0.55 4.65 17.03
C ASN A 94 -0.53 3.88 15.70
N PRO A 95 -1.20 2.71 15.62
CA PRO A 95 -1.21 1.93 14.41
C PRO A 95 -1.85 2.74 13.29
N MET A 96 -1.39 2.49 12.07
CA MET A 96 -1.94 3.01 10.84
C MET A 96 -3.27 2.30 10.58
N VAL A 97 -4.29 2.73 11.32
CA VAL A 97 -5.67 2.24 11.22
C VAL A 97 -6.23 2.51 9.82
N ASP A 98 -5.73 3.56 9.18
CA ASP A 98 -6.31 4.02 7.93
C ASP A 98 -5.76 3.24 6.73
N ARG A 99 -6.48 2.19 6.35
CA ARG A 99 -6.35 1.50 5.05
C ARG A 99 -6.25 2.50 3.88
N LYS A 100 -6.84 3.70 4.01
CA LYS A 100 -6.71 4.75 3.01
C LYS A 100 -5.32 5.36 2.96
N TRP A 101 -4.63 5.51 4.09
CA TRP A 101 -3.24 5.97 4.09
C TRP A 101 -2.35 4.98 3.31
N TRP A 102 -2.56 3.68 3.49
CA TRP A 102 -1.87 2.64 2.72
C TRP A 102 -2.10 2.74 1.22
N ILE A 103 -3.35 2.91 0.81
CA ILE A 103 -3.70 3.07 -0.61
C ILE A 103 -3.08 4.36 -1.19
N LEU A 104 -3.01 5.43 -0.40
CA LEU A 104 -2.49 6.73 -0.83
C LEU A 104 -0.95 6.77 -0.90
N HIS A 105 -0.26 6.17 0.08
CA HIS A 105 1.18 6.35 0.28
C HIS A 105 2.03 5.07 0.15
N GLY A 106 1.45 3.89 0.40
CA GLY A 106 2.21 2.62 0.44
C GLY A 106 2.12 1.77 -0.82
N LEU A 107 1.16 2.04 -1.71
CA LEU A 107 1.00 1.29 -2.96
C LEU A 107 1.57 2.05 -4.16
N HIS A 108 2.41 1.37 -4.93
CA HIS A 108 2.83 1.86 -6.24
C HIS A 108 1.62 1.83 -7.18
N THR A 109 1.38 2.95 -7.86
CA THR A 109 0.24 3.09 -8.77
C THR A 109 0.58 2.45 -10.11
N ALA A 110 -0.18 1.43 -10.50
CA ALA A 110 0.03 0.67 -11.73
C ALA A 110 -0.55 1.36 -12.98
N GLY A 111 -1.39 2.38 -12.80
CA GLY A 111 -2.00 3.14 -13.89
C GLY A 111 -2.75 4.38 -13.42
N THR A 112 -3.45 5.00 -14.37
CA THR A 112 -4.20 6.24 -14.18
C THR A 112 -5.59 6.12 -14.80
N ILE A 113 -6.62 6.46 -14.03
CA ILE A 113 -8.00 6.60 -14.48
C ILE A 113 -8.35 8.07 -14.59
N TYR A 114 -8.88 8.47 -15.74
CA TYR A 114 -9.38 9.81 -16.02
C TYR A 114 -10.89 9.86 -15.83
N ILE A 115 -11.35 10.84 -15.06
CA ILE A 115 -12.75 10.95 -14.67
C ILE A 115 -13.41 12.20 -15.23
N ASP A 116 -14.74 12.20 -15.28
CA ASP A 116 -15.52 13.36 -15.69
C ASP A 116 -15.73 14.42 -14.62
N ARG A 117 -16.30 15.56 -15.03
CA ARG A 117 -16.61 16.68 -14.14
C ARG A 117 -17.61 16.29 -13.04
N GLY A 118 -18.53 15.38 -13.32
CA GLY A 118 -19.54 14.90 -12.36
C GLY A 118 -18.93 14.03 -11.28
N ALA A 119 -18.09 13.06 -11.67
CA ALA A 119 -17.30 12.23 -10.80
C ALA A 119 -16.31 13.06 -9.98
N TYR A 120 -15.62 14.02 -10.60
CA TYR A 120 -14.73 14.95 -9.92
C TYR A 120 -15.44 15.71 -8.79
N LYS A 121 -16.58 16.36 -9.10
CA LYS A 121 -17.39 17.07 -8.10
C LYS A 121 -17.85 16.14 -6.97
N THR A 122 -18.25 14.91 -7.29
CA THR A 122 -18.80 13.98 -6.30
C THR A 122 -17.72 13.42 -5.38
N ILE A 123 -16.53 13.12 -5.91
CA ILE A 123 -15.40 12.62 -5.11
C ILE A 123 -14.80 13.75 -4.25
N THR A 124 -14.70 14.97 -4.78
CA THR A 124 -14.11 16.11 -4.05
C THR A 124 -15.00 16.69 -2.96
N LYS A 125 -16.34 16.52 -3.05
CA LYS A 125 -17.27 16.96 -1.99
C LYS A 125 -16.86 16.41 -0.62
N ALA A 126 -16.66 17.31 0.34
CA ALA A 126 -16.21 16.96 1.69
C ALA A 126 -17.27 16.18 2.50
N THR A 127 -18.55 16.39 2.18
CA THR A 127 -19.70 15.90 2.96
C THR A 127 -19.98 14.41 2.83
N GLN A 128 -19.62 13.74 1.72
CA GLN A 128 -19.88 12.31 1.54
C GLN A 128 -18.74 11.59 0.80
N LYS A 129 -18.50 10.34 1.19
CA LYS A 129 -17.55 9.44 0.51
C LYS A 129 -18.27 8.78 -0.67
N SER A 130 -17.84 9.11 -1.88
CA SER A 130 -18.36 8.53 -3.13
C SER A 130 -17.53 7.34 -3.61
N SER A 131 -18.19 6.37 -4.22
CA SER A 131 -17.53 5.38 -5.09
C SER A 131 -17.33 6.00 -6.49
N LEU A 132 -16.37 5.48 -7.25
CA LEU A 132 -16.19 5.79 -8.67
C LEU A 132 -16.87 4.70 -9.50
N PHE A 133 -17.91 5.08 -10.23
CA PHE A 133 -18.66 4.21 -11.14
C PHE A 133 -18.10 4.31 -12.56
N ALA A 134 -18.36 3.29 -13.38
CA ALA A 134 -17.90 3.22 -14.75
C ALA A 134 -18.41 4.41 -15.60
N ALA A 135 -19.65 4.86 -15.34
CA ALA A 135 -20.26 6.04 -15.95
C ALA A 135 -19.41 7.32 -15.83
N GLY A 136 -18.67 7.48 -14.73
CA GLY A 136 -17.84 8.66 -14.47
C GLY A 136 -16.41 8.56 -14.99
N ILE A 137 -16.07 7.49 -15.71
CA ILE A 137 -14.73 7.25 -16.27
C ILE A 137 -14.72 7.61 -17.74
N VAL A 138 -13.75 8.42 -18.13
CA VAL A 138 -13.57 8.92 -19.50
C VAL A 138 -12.39 8.29 -20.20
N ASN A 139 -11.37 7.88 -19.45
CA ASN A 139 -10.25 7.18 -20.01
C ASN A 139 -9.50 6.37 -18.94
N CYS A 140 -8.74 5.38 -19.36
CA CYS A 140 -7.90 4.54 -18.52
C CYS A 140 -6.56 4.32 -19.21
N LYS A 141 -5.45 4.64 -18.52
CA LYS A 141 -4.08 4.46 -19.00
C LYS A 141 -3.29 3.53 -18.08
N GLY A 142 -2.41 2.75 -18.69
CA GLY A 142 -1.58 1.75 -18.01
C GLY A 142 -2.22 0.36 -18.03
N THR A 143 -1.43 -0.65 -17.70
CA THR A 143 -1.84 -2.04 -17.66
C THR A 143 -1.86 -2.52 -16.22
N PHE A 144 -3.05 -2.80 -15.73
CA PHE A 144 -3.27 -3.24 -14.36
C PHE A 144 -4.44 -4.22 -14.28
N VAL A 145 -4.46 -4.99 -13.19
CA VAL A 145 -5.49 -5.98 -12.86
C VAL A 145 -6.33 -5.50 -11.67
N ALA A 146 -7.42 -6.21 -11.38
CA ALA A 146 -8.22 -5.98 -10.19
C ALA A 146 -7.36 -5.97 -8.91
N GLN A 147 -7.79 -5.18 -7.93
CA GLN A 147 -7.13 -4.91 -6.65
C GLN A 147 -5.77 -4.18 -6.72
N GLN A 148 -5.32 -3.73 -7.90
CA GLN A 148 -4.15 -2.86 -7.99
C GLN A 148 -4.52 -1.39 -7.73
N SER A 149 -3.56 -0.62 -7.22
CA SER A 149 -3.72 0.82 -6.97
C SER A 149 -3.54 1.61 -8.26
N VAL A 150 -4.42 2.57 -8.50
CA VAL A 150 -4.36 3.50 -9.63
C VAL A 150 -4.51 4.94 -9.16
N ARG A 151 -3.95 5.88 -9.93
CA ARG A 151 -4.22 7.32 -9.77
C ARG A 151 -5.59 7.65 -10.37
N VAL A 152 -6.30 8.57 -9.73
CA VAL A 152 -7.57 9.11 -10.22
C VAL A 152 -7.35 10.58 -10.53
N VAL A 153 -7.51 10.95 -11.80
CA VAL A 153 -7.14 12.27 -12.35
C VAL A 153 -8.34 12.88 -13.06
N TYR A 154 -8.56 14.18 -12.84
CA TYR A 154 -9.51 14.98 -13.60
C TYR A 154 -8.75 15.91 -14.55
N ARG A 155 -9.17 15.96 -15.81
CA ARG A 155 -8.63 16.85 -16.86
C ARG A 155 -9.73 17.79 -17.33
N PRO A 156 -9.69 19.08 -16.96
CA PRO A 156 -10.69 20.05 -17.40
C PRO A 156 -10.77 20.19 -18.93
N ARG A 157 -9.63 20.06 -19.64
CA ARG A 157 -9.51 20.22 -21.09
C ARG A 157 -10.20 19.14 -21.94
N ASP A 158 -10.49 17.97 -21.37
CA ASP A 158 -11.08 16.85 -22.11
C ASP A 158 -12.61 17.00 -22.31
N PHE A 159 -13.26 17.97 -21.64
CA PHE A 159 -14.72 18.15 -21.64
C PHE A 159 -15.16 19.35 -22.49
N ILE A 160 -15.06 19.23 -23.81
CA ILE A 160 -15.61 20.19 -24.78
C ILE A 160 -17.09 19.89 -24.99
N LYS A 161 -17.98 20.83 -24.69
CA LYS A 161 -19.39 20.75 -25.14
C LYS A 161 -19.44 20.90 -26.66
N LYS A 162 -20.09 19.95 -27.35
CA LYS A 162 -20.68 20.20 -28.68
C LYS A 162 -22.01 20.91 -28.46
N ASP A 163 -21.99 22.23 -28.34
CA ASP A 163 -23.16 22.98 -28.79
C ASP A 163 -23.00 23.12 -30.31
N GLY A 164 -24.10 23.02 -31.08
CA GLY A 164 -24.12 22.75 -32.53
C GLY A 164 -23.34 23.68 -33.49
N GLN A 165 -22.46 24.55 -33.00
CA GLN A 165 -21.49 25.33 -33.75
C GLN A 165 -20.15 25.39 -32.99
N GLY A 166 -19.25 24.44 -33.27
CA GLY A 166 -17.82 24.57 -32.97
C GLY A 166 -17.37 24.18 -31.56
N ILE A 167 -16.07 23.84 -31.50
CA ILE A 167 -15.32 23.55 -30.28
C ILE A 167 -15.04 24.89 -29.59
N VAL A 168 -15.67 25.18 -28.45
CA VAL A 168 -15.26 26.29 -27.59
C VAL A 168 -14.28 25.73 -26.56
N LEU A 169 -12.99 26.03 -26.76
CA LEU A 169 -11.98 25.87 -25.72
C LEU A 169 -12.24 27.00 -24.71
N GLU A 170 -12.71 26.70 -23.50
CA GLU A 170 -12.61 27.68 -22.42
C GLU A 170 -11.11 27.89 -22.15
N GLU A 171 -10.62 29.11 -22.38
CA GLU A 171 -9.26 29.50 -22.02
C GLU A 171 -9.13 29.43 -20.50
N ILE A 172 -8.57 28.31 -20.05
CA ILE A 172 -8.00 28.18 -18.73
C ILE A 172 -6.95 29.29 -18.59
N GLY A 173 -7.09 30.15 -17.57
CA GLY A 173 -6.08 31.16 -17.26
C GLY A 173 -4.70 30.50 -17.16
N PRO A 174 -3.60 31.19 -17.49
CA PRO A 174 -2.27 30.61 -17.75
C PRO A 174 -1.65 29.78 -16.60
N ASN A 175 -2.31 29.69 -15.45
CA ASN A 175 -1.83 29.09 -14.21
C ASN A 175 -2.65 27.88 -13.71
N GLU A 176 -3.74 27.42 -14.35
CA GLU A 176 -4.40 26.20 -13.85
C GLU A 176 -3.71 24.91 -14.36
N PRO A 177 -3.57 23.89 -13.50
CA PRO A 177 -2.91 22.64 -13.86
C PRO A 177 -3.71 21.86 -14.93
N GLU A 178 -2.98 21.33 -15.93
CA GLU A 178 -3.54 20.51 -17.02
C GLU A 178 -4.17 19.20 -16.52
N GLU A 179 -3.63 18.64 -15.44
CA GLU A 179 -4.15 17.47 -14.74
C GLU A 179 -4.32 17.76 -13.25
N ILE A 180 -5.49 17.46 -12.70
CA ILE A 180 -5.77 17.56 -11.26
C ILE A 180 -5.83 16.15 -10.69
N GLU A 181 -4.81 15.76 -9.91
CA GLU A 181 -4.85 14.50 -9.17
C GLU A 181 -5.86 14.59 -8.03
N VAL A 182 -6.92 13.81 -8.13
CA VAL A 182 -8.01 13.76 -7.15
C VAL A 182 -7.64 12.82 -6.01
N GLY A 183 -6.89 11.75 -6.31
CA GLY A 183 -6.58 10.72 -5.35
C GLY A 183 -6.07 9.43 -5.95
N LYS A 184 -6.07 8.38 -5.13
CA LYS A 184 -5.71 7.01 -5.50
C LYS A 184 -6.75 6.02 -5.02
N GLY A 185 -6.90 4.91 -5.72
CA GLY A 185 -7.79 3.85 -5.28
C GLY A 185 -7.49 2.47 -5.83
N LEU A 186 -8.02 1.45 -5.16
CA LEU A 186 -7.96 0.06 -5.63
C LEU A 186 -9.11 -0.21 -6.60
N VAL A 187 -8.78 -0.69 -7.79
CA VAL A 187 -9.78 -1.01 -8.81
C VAL A 187 -10.41 -2.37 -8.58
N ASN A 188 -11.68 -2.53 -8.94
CA ASN A 188 -12.38 -3.81 -8.92
C ASN A 188 -12.25 -4.58 -10.25
N TYR A 189 -11.88 -3.89 -11.33
CA TYR A 189 -11.77 -4.42 -12.69
C TYR A 189 -10.39 -4.15 -13.27
N ALA A 190 -9.92 -4.99 -14.19
CA ALA A 190 -8.69 -4.79 -14.92
C ALA A 190 -8.81 -3.64 -15.93
N SER A 191 -7.67 -3.06 -16.30
CA SER A 191 -7.57 -1.97 -17.28
C SER A 191 -8.35 -2.23 -18.58
N HIS A 192 -8.19 -3.40 -19.19
CA HIS A 192 -8.89 -3.77 -20.43
C HIS A 192 -10.40 -3.96 -20.27
N GLU A 193 -10.88 -4.32 -19.07
CA GLU A 193 -12.30 -4.43 -18.74
C GLU A 193 -12.89 -3.05 -18.53
N ILE A 194 -12.20 -2.18 -17.78
CA ILE A 194 -12.57 -0.77 -17.57
C ILE A 194 -12.73 -0.06 -18.92
N SER A 195 -11.83 -0.30 -19.87
CA SER A 195 -11.93 0.25 -21.23
C SER A 195 -13.20 -0.18 -21.98
N ARG A 196 -13.82 -1.32 -21.63
CA ARG A 196 -15.09 -1.79 -22.25
C ARG A 196 -16.33 -1.24 -21.55
N ILE A 197 -16.24 -0.98 -20.25
CA ILE A 197 -17.38 -0.52 -19.43
C ILE A 197 -17.38 0.98 -19.14
N MET A 198 -16.32 1.71 -19.50
CA MET A 198 -16.26 3.17 -19.32
C MET A 198 -17.48 3.87 -19.96
N GLY A 199 -18.06 4.82 -19.22
CA GLY A 199 -19.25 5.55 -19.61
C GLY A 199 -20.58 4.77 -19.48
N CYS A 200 -20.56 3.47 -19.13
CA CYS A 200 -21.80 2.69 -19.01
C CYS A 200 -22.42 2.78 -17.61
N HIS A 201 -23.73 2.50 -17.54
CA HIS A 201 -24.42 2.34 -16.26
C HIS A 201 -24.04 1.00 -15.60
N SER A 202 -24.08 0.91 -14.27
CA SER A 202 -23.66 -0.30 -13.54
C SER A 202 -24.46 -1.55 -13.96
N SER A 203 -25.74 -1.38 -14.29
CA SER A 203 -26.61 -2.44 -14.81
C SER A 203 -26.16 -3.04 -16.15
N GLN A 204 -25.30 -2.35 -16.90
CA GLN A 204 -24.79 -2.78 -18.21
C GLN A 204 -23.44 -3.51 -18.10
N ILE A 205 -22.84 -3.59 -16.91
CA ILE A 205 -21.51 -4.20 -16.72
C ILE A 205 -21.58 -5.71 -17.00
N SER A 206 -22.58 -6.40 -16.45
CA SER A 206 -22.76 -7.85 -16.63
C SER A 206 -22.96 -8.22 -18.09
N GLU A 207 -23.70 -7.41 -18.84
CA GLU A 207 -23.92 -7.61 -20.28
C GLU A 207 -22.61 -7.45 -21.08
N ARG A 208 -21.78 -6.46 -20.74
CA ARG A 208 -20.55 -6.15 -21.48
C ARG A 208 -19.36 -7.05 -21.16
N LEU A 209 -19.27 -7.53 -19.92
CA LEU A 209 -18.14 -8.36 -19.47
C LEU A 209 -18.52 -9.85 -19.31
N GLY A 210 -19.81 -10.18 -19.28
CA GLY A 210 -20.30 -11.52 -18.96
C GLY A 210 -20.40 -11.80 -17.45
N TYR A 211 -19.97 -10.86 -16.60
CA TYR A 211 -20.02 -10.95 -15.14
C TYR A 211 -20.03 -9.54 -14.52
N ALA A 212 -20.43 -9.42 -13.26
CA ALA A 212 -20.43 -8.15 -12.53
C ALA A 212 -20.23 -8.35 -11.03
N ASP A 213 -18.98 -8.53 -10.60
CA ASP A 213 -18.63 -8.76 -9.19
C ASP A 213 -18.76 -7.49 -8.34
N ALA A 214 -18.77 -6.31 -8.97
CA ALA A 214 -18.95 -5.04 -8.30
C ALA A 214 -19.65 -4.00 -9.17
N GLU A 215 -20.60 -3.24 -8.61
CA GLU A 215 -21.30 -2.19 -9.35
C GLU A 215 -20.43 -0.95 -9.65
N CYS A 216 -19.33 -0.78 -8.91
CA CYS A 216 -18.42 0.35 -9.04
C CYS A 216 -17.00 -0.11 -9.38
N VAL A 217 -16.25 0.76 -10.08
CA VAL A 217 -14.87 0.50 -10.48
C VAL A 217 -13.92 0.72 -9.30
N ILE A 218 -14.17 1.74 -8.47
CA ILE A 218 -13.46 1.93 -7.20
C ILE A 218 -14.49 2.18 -6.10
N HIS A 219 -14.54 1.29 -5.10
CA HIS A 219 -15.42 1.46 -3.96
C HIS A 219 -14.95 2.61 -3.04
N ARG A 220 -15.89 3.37 -2.45
CA ARG A 220 -15.61 4.49 -1.52
C ARG A 220 -14.67 4.18 -0.36
N ALA A 221 -14.62 2.92 0.09
CA ALA A 221 -13.70 2.48 1.13
C ALA A 221 -12.25 2.38 0.62
N ASN A 222 -12.09 2.03 -0.65
CA ASN A 222 -10.82 1.86 -1.35
C ASN A 222 -10.40 3.11 -2.15
N LEU A 223 -11.21 4.17 -2.14
CA LEU A 223 -10.86 5.46 -2.73
C LEU A 223 -10.34 6.42 -1.65
N THR A 224 -9.24 7.07 -1.97
CA THR A 224 -8.49 7.97 -1.09
C THR A 224 -8.25 9.26 -1.83
N ARG A 225 -8.41 10.40 -1.14
CA ARG A 225 -8.26 11.71 -1.75
C ARG A 225 -6.88 12.23 -1.41
N THR A 226 -6.15 12.71 -2.40
CA THR A 226 -4.97 13.51 -2.14
C THR A 226 -5.47 14.80 -1.51
N LYS A 227 -4.84 15.27 -0.42
CA LYS A 227 -5.17 16.60 0.11
C LYS A 227 -4.92 17.57 -1.04
N LEU A 228 -5.97 18.23 -1.53
CA LEU A 228 -5.83 19.39 -2.40
C LEU A 228 -4.98 20.37 -1.59
N THR A 229 -3.70 20.45 -1.90
CA THR A 229 -2.86 21.56 -1.45
C THR A 229 -3.54 22.78 -2.03
N LYS A 230 -4.25 23.53 -1.20
CA LYS A 230 -4.66 24.87 -1.60
C LYS A 230 -3.36 25.59 -1.98
N PRO A 231 -3.29 26.19 -3.17
CA PRO A 231 -2.19 27.09 -3.49
C PRO A 231 -2.13 28.23 -2.46
#